data_AF-A0A9E5D3N1-F1
#
_entry.id   AF-A0A9E5D3N1-F1
#
_cell.length_a   1.000
_cell.length_b   1.000
_cell.length_c   1.000
_cell.angle_alpha   90.00
_cell.angle_beta   90.00
_cell.angle_gamma   90.00
#
_symmetry.space_group_name_H-M   'P 1'
#
loop_
_entity.id
_entity.type
_entity.pdbx_description
1 polymer ?
#
loop_
_entity_poly.entity_id
_entity_poly.type
_entity_poly.pdbx_seq_one_letter_code
_entity_poly.pdbx_strand_id
1 'polypeptide(L)'
;MFLALAAVFLVALPTASSLSAAGGGIEVVATEEEVNFPGNVDLSVTAEGDAEIVEVRIFYRTVGSRVWAYAYPEFVPSNRITASLNLTGEVSSYLPPGAEVEYYYEITDSQGNVLRTEPTVVEYEDTRFDWEEVKIGPLTLLYYDQSASRVRSVVRSLESDLARLQQLLQLDPAGEIKGLIYSRRSHTLDAFPQQSRTTTEQQTFQGFAFPKRGLFLGLGMDRGLIVHESAHLLLDQAMGDSALPTPAWLDEGFASYMDPSVRIFSSGSLDSRANPLRAMNIVTGTPHTIGIFYQKSLSVVAFLIDDFGEASFQRFIAQLGRGGTVDASLTNVYGFDVDGLDARWAAESSVARTPAPSAPGRLNPDSGRPSPILFFNSWLLGGLMMLVLGAVFIQYVAAKIRPASNPEEGLQPWEDPDLWDDDDPDSNGPY
;
A
#
# COMPACT_ATOMS: atom_id res chain seq x y z
N MET A 1 73.47 -11.18 -21.73
CA MET A 1 72.51 -10.11 -21.41
C MET A 1 71.26 -10.80 -20.86
N PHE A 2 71.03 -10.58 -19.57
CA PHE A 2 70.12 -11.19 -18.59
C PHE A 2 68.98 -12.13 -19.03
N LEU A 3 69.00 -13.35 -18.48
CA LEU A 3 67.81 -14.19 -18.21
C LEU A 3 66.97 -13.52 -17.12
N ALA A 4 65.70 -13.24 -17.40
CA ALA A 4 64.72 -12.79 -16.40
C ALA A 4 63.84 -13.98 -15.99
N LEU A 5 64.05 -14.45 -14.76
CA LEU A 5 63.25 -15.46 -14.08
C LEU A 5 61.99 -14.75 -13.54
N ALA A 6 60.81 -15.00 -14.11
CA ALA A 6 59.55 -14.51 -13.56
C ALA A 6 59.04 -15.52 -12.52
N ALA A 7 59.22 -15.21 -11.24
CA ALA A 7 58.63 -15.96 -10.14
C ALA A 7 57.16 -15.57 -10.00
N VAL A 8 56.25 -16.52 -10.26
CA VAL A 8 54.82 -16.37 -9.98
C VAL A 8 54.62 -16.62 -8.49
N PHE A 9 54.30 -15.56 -7.75
CA PHE A 9 53.89 -15.65 -6.34
C PHE A 9 52.41 -16.02 -6.30
N LEU A 10 52.12 -17.29 -6.01
CA LEU A 10 50.75 -17.75 -5.74
C LEU A 10 50.40 -17.33 -4.30
N VAL A 11 49.63 -16.26 -4.14
CA VAL A 11 49.06 -15.89 -2.85
C VAL A 11 47.89 -16.84 -2.58
N ALA A 12 48.14 -17.86 -1.75
CA ALA A 12 47.07 -18.66 -1.17
C ALA A 12 46.32 -17.79 -0.16
N LEU A 13 45.10 -17.39 -0.51
CA LEU A 13 44.17 -16.77 0.43
C LEU A 13 43.80 -17.83 1.47
N PRO A 14 43.90 -17.54 2.79
CA PRO A 14 43.41 -18.46 3.79
C PRO A 14 41.89 -18.54 3.65
N THR A 15 41.39 -19.73 3.29
CA THR A 15 39.98 -20.07 3.47
C THR A 15 39.67 -19.86 4.94
N ALA A 16 38.70 -19.00 5.25
CA ALA A 16 38.21 -18.83 6.61
C ALA A 16 37.72 -20.21 7.09
N SER A 17 38.47 -20.80 8.02
CA SER A 17 38.04 -22.01 8.69
C SER A 17 36.82 -21.66 9.53
N SER A 18 35.65 -22.14 9.12
CA SER A 18 34.47 -22.20 9.97
C SER A 18 34.87 -22.91 11.27
N LEU A 19 34.70 -22.23 12.41
CA LEU A 19 34.83 -22.88 13.72
C LEU A 19 33.73 -23.94 13.83
N SER A 20 34.07 -25.18 13.48
CA SER A 20 33.28 -26.36 13.84
C SER A 20 33.54 -26.66 15.31
N ALA A 21 32.54 -26.39 16.15
CA ALA A 21 32.45 -27.00 17.47
C ALA A 21 32.06 -28.48 17.27
N ALA A 22 32.72 -29.38 18.00
CA ALA A 22 32.54 -30.81 17.89
C ALA A 22 31.14 -31.25 18.38
N GLY A 23 30.32 -31.65 17.42
CA GLY A 23 28.96 -32.19 17.54
C GLY A 23 28.45 -32.35 16.12
N GLY A 24 27.82 -33.48 15.79
CA GLY A 24 27.38 -33.79 14.44
C GLY A 24 26.66 -32.64 13.75
N GLY A 25 26.99 -32.37 12.49
CA GLY A 25 26.52 -31.17 11.81
C GLY A 25 25.06 -31.30 11.37
N ILE A 26 24.22 -30.32 11.73
CA ILE A 26 22.97 -30.08 11.01
C ILE A 26 23.34 -29.58 9.61
N GLU A 27 22.69 -30.09 8.57
CA GLU A 27 22.86 -29.70 7.17
C GLU A 27 21.50 -29.37 6.55
N VAL A 28 21.44 -28.30 5.77
CA VAL A 28 20.27 -27.99 4.95
C VAL A 28 20.42 -28.71 3.61
N VAL A 29 19.52 -29.66 3.36
CA VAL A 29 19.51 -30.50 2.14
C VAL A 29 18.84 -29.77 0.98
N ALA A 30 17.75 -29.05 1.26
CA ALA A 30 17.00 -28.29 0.27
C ALA A 30 16.20 -27.16 0.92
N THR A 31 15.97 -26.11 0.16
CA THR A 31 14.99 -25.06 0.43
C THR A 31 14.13 -24.89 -0.81
N GLU A 32 12.82 -24.77 -0.64
CA GLU A 32 11.89 -24.51 -1.75
C GLU A 32 11.01 -23.31 -1.44
N GLU A 33 10.69 -22.57 -2.49
CA GLU A 33 9.86 -21.36 -2.46
C GLU A 33 8.75 -21.55 -3.49
N GLU A 34 7.50 -21.55 -3.06
CA GLU A 34 6.33 -21.64 -3.94
C GLU A 34 5.42 -20.43 -3.71
N VAL A 35 5.22 -19.63 -4.75
CA VAL A 35 4.37 -18.43 -4.72
C VAL A 35 3.15 -18.69 -5.58
N ASN A 36 1.96 -18.71 -4.97
CA ASN A 36 0.70 -18.85 -5.67
C ASN A 36 -0.26 -17.74 -5.28
N PHE A 37 -0.49 -16.80 -6.21
CA PHE A 37 -1.42 -15.70 -5.99
C PHE A 37 -2.86 -16.09 -6.39
N PRO A 38 -3.88 -15.72 -5.58
CA PRO A 38 -3.79 -15.03 -4.29
C PRO A 38 -3.53 -16.00 -3.12
N GLY A 39 -2.75 -15.53 -2.15
CA GLY A 39 -2.81 -15.99 -0.76
C GLY A 39 -1.86 -17.12 -0.36
N ASN A 40 -0.90 -17.51 -1.19
CA ASN A 40 0.13 -18.48 -0.79
C ASN A 40 1.54 -18.01 -1.12
N VAL A 41 2.39 -18.01 -0.09
CA VAL A 41 3.84 -17.98 -0.19
C VAL A 41 4.34 -19.09 0.73
N ASP A 42 4.56 -20.26 0.16
CA ASP A 42 4.99 -21.45 0.88
C ASP A 42 6.50 -21.54 0.87
N LEU A 43 7.09 -21.47 2.05
CA LEU A 43 8.52 -21.62 2.28
C LEU A 43 8.79 -22.96 2.93
N SER A 44 9.62 -23.80 2.31
CA SER A 44 9.98 -25.11 2.86
C SER A 44 11.48 -25.25 3.07
N VAL A 45 11.86 -25.97 4.13
CA VAL A 45 13.25 -26.38 4.39
C VAL A 45 13.29 -27.87 4.69
N THR A 46 14.19 -28.57 4.00
CA THR A 46 14.60 -29.94 4.33
C THR A 46 15.96 -29.89 4.99
N ALA A 47 16.04 -30.40 6.22
CA ALA A 47 17.28 -30.45 6.97
C ALA A 47 17.53 -31.87 7.50
N GLU A 48 18.81 -32.19 7.65
CA GLU A 48 19.31 -33.48 8.12
C GLU A 48 20.37 -33.26 9.20
N GLY A 49 20.43 -34.14 10.20
CA GLY A 49 21.40 -34.05 11.28
C GLY A 49 21.69 -35.40 11.92
N ASP A 50 22.86 -35.50 12.55
CA ASP A 50 23.28 -36.69 13.30
C ASP A 50 22.40 -36.94 14.54
N ALA A 51 21.75 -35.89 15.06
CA ALA A 51 20.75 -35.93 16.11
C ALA A 51 19.36 -35.58 15.55
N GLU A 52 18.30 -35.97 16.26
CA GLU A 52 16.95 -35.58 15.87
C GLU A 52 16.82 -34.05 15.87
N ILE A 53 16.32 -33.49 14.77
CA ILE A 53 15.92 -32.10 14.66
C ILE A 53 14.60 -31.96 15.42
N VAL A 54 14.56 -31.01 16.36
CA VAL A 54 13.42 -30.83 17.28
C VAL A 54 12.76 -29.47 17.17
N GLU A 55 13.43 -28.49 16.55
CA GLU A 55 12.87 -27.16 16.33
C GLU A 55 13.34 -26.58 14.99
N VAL A 56 12.42 -25.94 14.29
CA VAL A 56 12.69 -25.07 13.14
C VAL A 56 11.97 -23.76 13.41
N ARG A 57 12.68 -22.64 13.28
CA ARG A 57 12.12 -21.29 13.30
C ARG A 57 12.38 -20.63 11.97
N ILE A 58 11.35 -19.99 11.43
CA ILE A 58 11.47 -19.15 10.24
C ILE A 58 11.37 -17.71 10.70
N PHE A 59 12.44 -16.95 10.51
CA PHE A 59 12.44 -15.52 10.71
C PHE A 59 12.15 -14.83 9.39
N TYR A 60 11.23 -13.88 9.38
CA TYR A 60 10.86 -13.16 8.16
C TYR A 60 10.57 -11.68 8.44
N ARG A 61 10.75 -10.85 7.42
CA ARG A 61 10.34 -9.44 7.40
C ARG A 61 10.07 -9.00 5.98
N THR A 62 9.17 -8.04 5.81
CA THR A 62 9.04 -7.36 4.53
C THR A 62 10.27 -6.48 4.32
N VAL A 63 10.86 -6.47 3.12
CA VAL A 63 11.98 -5.60 2.79
C VAL A 63 11.60 -4.14 3.10
N GLY A 64 12.51 -3.40 3.74
CA GLY A 64 12.26 -2.05 4.29
C GLY A 64 11.79 -2.03 5.75
N SER A 65 11.30 -3.14 6.31
CA SER A 65 11.02 -3.25 7.74
C SER A 65 12.30 -3.48 8.55
N ARG A 66 12.39 -2.85 9.72
CA ARG A 66 13.46 -3.11 10.71
C ARG A 66 13.10 -4.22 11.69
N VAL A 67 11.84 -4.66 11.69
CA VAL A 67 11.30 -5.62 12.64
C VAL A 67 11.22 -6.99 11.98
N TRP A 68 11.86 -7.97 12.60
CA TRP A 68 11.74 -9.38 12.27
C TRP A 68 10.58 -10.01 13.03
N ALA A 69 9.73 -10.73 12.31
CA ALA A 69 8.79 -11.68 12.89
C ALA A 69 9.39 -13.10 12.82
N TYR A 70 8.78 -14.04 13.54
CA TYR A 70 9.16 -15.44 13.46
C TYR A 70 7.93 -16.36 13.61
N ALA A 71 8.03 -17.56 13.04
CA ALA A 71 7.02 -18.61 13.12
C ALA A 71 7.66 -19.99 13.32
N TYR A 72 6.87 -20.94 13.81
CA TYR A 72 7.26 -22.33 14.07
C TYR A 72 6.49 -23.25 13.11
N PRO A 73 7.06 -23.61 11.96
CA PRO A 73 6.43 -24.60 11.07
C PRO A 73 6.26 -25.95 11.78
N GLU A 74 5.15 -26.63 11.51
CA GLU A 74 4.89 -27.96 12.05
C GLU A 74 5.66 -29.04 11.27
N PHE A 75 6.30 -29.96 12.01
CA PHE A 75 6.94 -31.15 11.45
C PHE A 75 7.05 -32.22 12.56
N VAL A 76 7.36 -33.46 12.16
CA VAL A 76 7.64 -34.54 13.11
C VAL A 76 9.15 -34.59 13.38
N PRO A 77 9.61 -34.49 14.64
CA PRO A 77 11.02 -34.60 14.97
C PRO A 77 11.66 -35.87 14.43
N SER A 78 12.81 -35.72 13.78
CA SER A 78 13.56 -36.81 13.17
C SER A 78 14.97 -36.35 12.82
N ASN A 79 15.88 -37.27 12.51
CA ASN A 79 17.19 -36.95 11.94
C ASN A 79 17.09 -36.26 10.57
N ARG A 80 15.99 -36.47 9.83
CA ARG A 80 15.72 -35.78 8.57
C ARG A 80 14.28 -35.31 8.54
N ILE A 81 14.09 -34.00 8.42
CA ILE A 81 12.76 -33.37 8.48
C ILE A 81 12.49 -32.55 7.24
N THR A 82 11.22 -32.23 7.02
CA THR A 82 10.80 -31.15 6.12
C THR A 82 9.78 -30.33 6.87
N ALA A 83 10.02 -29.03 6.96
CA ALA A 83 9.17 -28.07 7.63
C ALA A 83 8.75 -27.00 6.62
N SER A 84 7.46 -26.67 6.59
CA SER A 84 6.89 -25.72 5.63
C SER A 84 6.02 -24.67 6.33
N LEU A 85 6.03 -23.45 5.80
CA LEU A 85 5.24 -22.33 6.31
C LEU A 85 4.62 -21.53 5.18
N ASN A 86 3.31 -21.30 5.27
CA ASN A 86 2.61 -20.35 4.39
C ASN A 86 2.69 -18.94 5.00
N LEU A 87 3.58 -18.09 4.49
CA LEU A 87 3.79 -16.74 5.03
C LEU A 87 2.54 -15.86 4.95
N THR A 88 1.75 -15.98 3.89
CA THR A 88 0.52 -15.21 3.69
C THR A 88 -0.57 -15.53 4.72
N GLY A 89 -0.60 -16.76 5.26
CA GLY A 89 -1.46 -17.14 6.37
C GLY A 89 -0.98 -16.62 7.73
N GLU A 90 0.34 -16.44 7.90
CA GLU A 90 0.93 -15.93 9.15
C GLU A 90 0.93 -14.40 9.24
N VAL A 91 1.08 -13.72 8.12
CA VAL A 91 1.10 -12.25 8.09
C VAL A 91 -0.33 -11.74 8.31
N SER A 92 -0.62 -11.27 9.53
CA SER A 92 -1.91 -10.68 9.89
C SER A 92 -2.28 -9.39 9.13
N SER A 93 -1.32 -8.83 8.39
CA SER A 93 -1.47 -7.61 7.60
C SER A 93 -1.47 -7.91 6.09
N TYR A 94 -2.21 -7.12 5.32
CA TYR A 94 -2.24 -7.27 3.87
C TYR A 94 -0.83 -7.17 3.24
N LEU A 95 -0.46 -8.18 2.45
CA LEU A 95 0.77 -8.24 1.67
C LEU A 95 0.44 -7.91 0.20
N PRO A 96 0.84 -6.74 -0.33
CA PRO A 96 0.57 -6.41 -1.73
C PRO A 96 1.40 -7.28 -2.68
N PRO A 97 0.86 -7.65 -3.86
CA PRO A 97 1.66 -8.29 -4.89
C PRO A 97 2.81 -7.39 -5.35
N GLY A 98 3.97 -7.99 -5.59
CA GLY A 98 5.25 -7.32 -5.84
C GLY A 98 6.02 -6.94 -4.57
N ALA A 99 5.50 -7.26 -3.39
CA ALA A 99 6.22 -7.09 -2.14
C ALA A 99 7.29 -8.17 -1.96
N GLU A 100 8.46 -7.74 -1.51
CA GLU A 100 9.57 -8.63 -1.20
C GLU A 100 9.61 -8.95 0.30
N VAL A 101 9.84 -10.22 0.62
CA VAL A 101 9.97 -10.74 1.98
C VAL A 101 11.35 -11.36 2.12
N GLU A 102 12.14 -10.83 3.05
CA GLU A 102 13.43 -11.40 3.43
C GLU A 102 13.21 -12.38 4.59
N TYR A 103 13.81 -13.56 4.51
CA TYR A 103 13.65 -14.62 5.50
C TYR A 103 14.90 -15.48 5.67
N TYR A 104 15.00 -16.18 6.80
CA TYR A 104 16.01 -17.21 7.06
C TYR A 104 15.50 -18.26 8.05
N TYR A 105 16.16 -19.41 8.11
CA TYR A 105 15.86 -20.50 9.02
C TYR A 105 16.85 -20.54 10.19
N GLU A 106 16.34 -20.90 11.37
CA GLU A 106 17.13 -21.32 12.53
C GLU A 106 16.65 -22.73 12.92
N ILE A 107 17.55 -23.70 12.90
CA ILE A 107 17.25 -25.13 13.04
C ILE A 107 18.02 -25.65 14.26
N THR A 108 17.30 -26.26 15.20
CA THR A 108 17.85 -26.76 16.45
C THR A 108 17.63 -28.26 16.57
N ASP A 109 18.69 -28.99 16.94
CA ASP A 109 18.62 -30.42 17.23
C ASP A 109 18.42 -30.73 18.72
N SER A 110 18.17 -31.99 19.02
CA SER A 110 17.97 -32.53 20.38
C SER A 110 19.21 -32.44 21.28
N GLN A 111 20.40 -32.19 20.72
CA GLN A 111 21.64 -31.96 21.46
C GLN A 111 21.89 -30.48 21.74
N GLY A 112 21.05 -29.59 21.21
CA GLY A 112 21.15 -28.14 21.34
C GLY A 112 22.09 -27.49 20.32
N ASN A 113 22.51 -28.22 19.28
CA ASN A 113 23.22 -27.60 18.15
C ASN A 113 22.24 -26.75 17.36
N VAL A 114 22.72 -25.60 16.84
CA VAL A 114 21.92 -24.66 16.08
C VAL A 114 22.60 -24.36 14.76
N LEU A 115 21.87 -24.50 13.66
CA LEU A 115 22.24 -24.01 12.34
C LEU A 115 21.36 -22.83 11.96
N ARG A 116 21.97 -21.76 11.45
CA ARG A 116 21.26 -20.62 10.88
C ARG A 116 21.63 -20.48 9.40
N THR A 117 20.64 -20.32 8.53
CA THR A 117 20.89 -20.05 7.10
C THR A 117 21.18 -18.58 6.87
N GLU A 118 21.81 -18.27 5.74
CA GLU A 118 21.87 -16.88 5.27
C GLU A 118 20.46 -16.38 4.88
N PRO A 119 20.17 -15.08 5.02
CA PRO A 119 18.92 -14.50 4.55
C PRO A 119 18.75 -14.58 3.04
N THR A 120 17.54 -14.94 2.62
CA THR A 120 17.08 -14.97 1.22
C THR A 120 15.86 -14.09 1.05
N VAL A 121 15.58 -13.63 -0.16
CA VAL A 121 14.41 -12.80 -0.49
C VAL A 121 13.50 -13.55 -1.45
N VAL A 122 12.22 -13.62 -1.12
CA VAL A 122 11.13 -14.09 -1.99
C VAL A 122 10.23 -12.91 -2.36
N GLU A 123 9.81 -12.81 -3.62
CA GLU A 123 8.83 -11.82 -4.07
C GLU A 123 7.44 -12.44 -4.11
N TYR A 124 6.45 -11.79 -3.48
CA TYR A 124 5.05 -12.19 -3.59
C TYR A 124 4.46 -11.69 -4.92
N GLU A 125 4.78 -12.38 -6.01
CA GLU A 125 4.29 -12.04 -7.34
C GLU A 125 2.82 -12.43 -7.56
N ASP A 126 2.08 -11.63 -8.33
CA ASP A 126 0.76 -12.04 -8.85
C ASP A 126 0.93 -12.99 -10.05
N THR A 127 0.96 -14.30 -9.77
CA THR A 127 1.23 -15.36 -10.76
C THR A 127 0.11 -15.62 -11.77
N ARG A 128 -0.96 -14.81 -11.77
CA ARG A 128 -2.09 -14.96 -12.71
C ARG A 128 -1.79 -14.39 -14.11
N PHE A 129 -0.69 -13.65 -14.28
CA PHE A 129 -0.39 -12.91 -15.51
C PHE A 129 1.09 -13.03 -15.90
N ASP A 130 1.35 -13.01 -17.21
CA ASP A 130 2.70 -12.86 -17.74
C ASP A 130 3.06 -11.37 -17.78
N TRP A 131 3.83 -10.91 -16.79
CA TRP A 131 4.19 -9.50 -16.66
C TRP A 131 5.30 -9.10 -17.66
N GLU A 132 5.09 -7.96 -18.32
CA GLU A 132 6.10 -7.21 -19.05
C GLU A 132 6.65 -6.09 -18.16
N GLU A 133 7.95 -5.80 -18.27
CA GLU A 133 8.62 -4.78 -17.49
C GLU A 133 9.08 -3.60 -18.37
N VAL A 134 8.98 -2.38 -17.83
CA VAL A 134 9.68 -1.20 -18.37
C VAL A 134 10.27 -0.35 -17.24
N LYS A 135 11.53 0.08 -17.41
CA LYS A 135 12.23 0.97 -16.47
C LYS A 135 12.18 2.42 -16.96
N ILE A 136 11.78 3.34 -16.09
CA ILE A 136 11.71 4.79 -16.31
C ILE A 136 12.38 5.51 -15.14
N GLY A 137 13.66 5.87 -15.28
CA GLY A 137 14.43 6.44 -14.18
C GLY A 137 14.41 5.50 -12.95
N PRO A 138 13.95 5.95 -11.76
CA PRO A 138 13.85 5.09 -10.58
C PRO A 138 12.68 4.08 -10.65
N LEU A 139 11.69 4.29 -11.53
CA LEU A 139 10.48 3.46 -11.59
C LEU A 139 10.67 2.22 -12.46
N THR A 140 10.50 1.04 -11.87
CA THR A 140 10.22 -0.21 -12.60
C THR A 140 8.70 -0.40 -12.67
N LEU A 141 8.14 -0.47 -13.88
CA LEU A 141 6.70 -0.65 -14.10
C LEU A 141 6.44 -2.02 -14.71
N LEU A 142 5.69 -2.86 -14.01
CA LEU A 142 5.19 -4.14 -14.48
C LEU A 142 3.77 -3.98 -15.00
N TYR A 143 3.48 -4.53 -16.18
CA TYR A 143 2.15 -4.49 -16.80
C TYR A 143 1.91 -5.72 -17.68
N TYR A 144 0.68 -5.97 -18.10
CA TYR A 144 0.34 -7.02 -19.07
C TYR A 144 -0.87 -6.58 -19.89
N ASP A 145 -1.19 -7.23 -21.01
CA ASP A 145 -2.39 -6.92 -21.83
C ASP A 145 -2.46 -5.42 -22.22
N GLN A 146 -1.32 -4.80 -22.54
CA GLN A 146 -1.22 -3.43 -23.03
C GLN A 146 -0.57 -3.39 -24.41
N SER A 147 -1.08 -2.55 -25.32
CA SER A 147 -0.45 -2.41 -26.63
C SER A 147 0.88 -1.68 -26.52
N ALA A 148 1.91 -2.18 -27.21
CA ALA A 148 3.25 -1.58 -27.21
C ALA A 148 3.25 -0.09 -27.62
N SER A 149 2.31 0.34 -28.49
CA SER A 149 2.14 1.75 -28.84
C SER A 149 1.64 2.59 -27.67
N ARG A 150 0.72 2.06 -26.85
CA ARG A 150 0.21 2.76 -25.65
C ARG A 150 1.31 2.90 -24.60
N VAL A 151 2.02 1.81 -24.32
CA VAL A 151 3.14 1.80 -23.35
C VAL A 151 4.19 2.83 -23.76
N ARG A 152 4.70 2.78 -25.00
CA ARG A 152 5.69 3.76 -25.49
C ARG A 152 5.22 5.21 -25.40
N SER A 153 3.94 5.46 -25.65
CA SER A 153 3.38 6.82 -25.55
C SER A 153 3.34 7.32 -24.12
N VAL A 154 2.96 6.47 -23.16
CA VAL A 154 2.87 6.84 -21.74
C VAL A 154 4.27 6.99 -21.14
N VAL A 155 5.16 6.02 -21.37
CA VAL A 155 6.55 6.01 -20.88
C VAL A 155 7.30 7.28 -21.28
N ARG A 156 7.19 7.72 -22.53
CA ARG A 156 7.84 8.95 -23.01
C ARG A 156 7.41 10.19 -22.20
N SER A 157 6.16 10.24 -21.76
CA SER A 157 5.69 11.35 -20.92
C SER A 157 6.14 11.20 -19.46
N LEU A 158 6.12 9.97 -18.94
CA LEU A 158 6.56 9.66 -17.57
C LEU A 158 8.03 10.05 -17.32
N GLU A 159 8.91 9.92 -18.31
CA GLU A 159 10.33 10.33 -18.20
C GLU A 159 10.45 11.78 -17.69
N SER A 160 9.73 12.71 -18.30
CA SER A 160 9.75 14.12 -17.88
C SER A 160 9.04 14.37 -16.55
N ASP A 161 7.96 13.64 -16.28
CA ASP A 161 7.19 13.82 -15.05
C ASP A 161 7.97 13.33 -13.82
N LEU A 162 8.61 12.17 -13.93
CA LEU A 162 9.44 11.60 -12.86
C LEU A 162 10.72 12.40 -12.65
N ALA A 163 11.32 12.97 -13.70
CA ALA A 163 12.45 13.88 -13.54
C ALA A 163 12.05 15.15 -12.78
N ARG A 164 10.89 15.72 -13.10
CA ARG A 164 10.33 16.89 -12.40
C ARG A 164 10.00 16.59 -10.93
N LEU A 165 9.42 15.43 -10.66
CA LEU A 165 9.11 14.94 -9.31
C LEU A 165 10.39 14.83 -8.46
N GLN A 166 11.43 14.19 -8.97
CA GLN A 166 12.73 14.08 -8.31
C GLN A 166 13.37 15.44 -8.04
N GLN A 167 13.32 16.35 -9.03
CA GLN A 167 13.84 17.71 -8.88
C GLN A 167 13.11 18.49 -7.79
N LEU A 168 11.77 18.42 -7.76
CA LEU A 168 10.96 19.12 -6.76
C LEU A 168 11.27 18.62 -5.35
N LEU A 169 11.48 17.31 -5.20
CA LEU A 169 11.78 16.65 -3.93
C LEU A 169 13.28 16.64 -3.55
N GLN A 170 14.15 17.15 -4.42
CA GLN A 170 15.62 17.15 -4.25
C GLN A 170 16.20 15.73 -4.04
N LEU A 171 15.69 14.76 -4.79
CA LEU A 171 16.21 13.39 -4.79
C LEU A 171 17.25 13.22 -5.91
N ASP A 172 18.51 12.97 -5.55
CA ASP A 172 19.60 12.73 -6.51
C ASP A 172 20.63 11.71 -5.95
N PRO A 173 20.59 10.43 -6.38
CA PRO A 173 19.49 9.77 -7.10
C PRO A 173 18.34 9.39 -6.15
N ALA A 174 17.12 9.29 -6.68
CA ALA A 174 16.03 8.62 -5.96
C ALA A 174 16.29 7.12 -5.82
N GLY A 175 15.77 6.53 -4.74
CA GLY A 175 15.72 5.08 -4.58
C GLY A 175 14.74 4.44 -5.56
N GLU A 176 14.98 3.18 -5.91
CA GLU A 176 14.11 2.47 -6.85
C GLU A 176 12.69 2.32 -6.30
N ILE A 177 11.71 2.44 -7.20
CA ILE A 177 10.30 2.21 -6.91
C ILE A 177 9.71 1.25 -7.95
N LYS A 178 8.70 0.48 -7.54
CA LYS A 178 8.04 -0.56 -8.33
C LYS A 178 6.54 -0.24 -8.47
N GLY A 179 5.98 -0.42 -9.65
CA GLY A 179 4.56 -0.25 -9.91
C GLY A 179 3.97 -1.42 -10.67
N LEU A 180 2.85 -2.00 -10.21
CA LEU A 180 2.13 -3.05 -10.92
C LEU A 180 0.84 -2.49 -11.51
N ILE A 181 0.70 -2.57 -12.83
CA ILE A 181 -0.44 -2.03 -13.57
C ILE A 181 -1.36 -3.15 -14.04
N TYR A 182 -2.52 -3.22 -13.41
CA TYR A 182 -3.61 -4.12 -13.77
C TYR A 182 -4.40 -3.55 -14.94
N SER A 183 -4.59 -4.34 -15.99
CA SER A 183 -5.30 -3.88 -17.18
C SER A 183 -6.81 -3.73 -17.00
N ARG A 184 -7.39 -4.44 -16.03
CA ARG A 184 -8.85 -4.51 -15.83
C ARG A 184 -9.21 -4.48 -14.36
N ARG A 185 -10.34 -3.82 -14.05
CA ARG A 185 -10.85 -3.71 -12.67
C ARG A 185 -11.16 -5.07 -12.04
N SER A 186 -11.61 -6.05 -12.84
CA SER A 186 -11.84 -7.42 -12.34
C SER A 186 -10.59 -8.07 -11.79
N HIS A 187 -9.41 -7.73 -12.31
CA HIS A 187 -8.14 -8.33 -11.86
C HIS A 187 -7.62 -7.69 -10.57
N THR A 188 -8.10 -6.48 -10.23
CA THR A 188 -7.70 -5.80 -8.99
C THR A 188 -8.45 -6.32 -7.76
N LEU A 189 -9.48 -7.17 -7.92
CA LEU A 189 -10.35 -7.59 -6.80
C LEU A 189 -9.59 -8.35 -5.72
N ASP A 190 -8.68 -9.24 -6.12
CA ASP A 190 -7.84 -10.00 -5.18
C ASP A 190 -6.52 -9.29 -4.85
N ALA A 191 -6.14 -8.31 -5.69
CA ALA A 191 -4.86 -7.61 -5.59
C ALA A 191 -4.95 -6.36 -4.71
N PHE A 192 -6.01 -5.56 -4.80
CA PHE A 192 -6.11 -4.32 -4.04
C PHE A 192 -6.49 -4.59 -2.58
N PRO A 193 -6.06 -3.74 -1.62
CA PRO A 193 -6.49 -3.86 -0.23
C PRO A 193 -8.01 -3.83 -0.12
N GLN A 194 -8.58 -4.68 0.73
CA GLN A 194 -10.02 -4.69 0.96
C GLN A 194 -10.49 -3.34 1.52
N GLN A 195 -11.42 -2.71 0.82
CA GLN A 195 -12.07 -1.47 1.24
C GLN A 195 -13.46 -1.75 1.80
N SER A 196 -14.08 -0.75 2.44
CA SER A 196 -15.50 -0.83 2.80
C SER A 196 -16.35 -1.19 1.58
N ARG A 197 -17.43 -1.96 1.76
CA ARG A 197 -18.29 -2.40 0.64
C ARG A 197 -18.73 -1.23 -0.23
N THR A 198 -19.13 -0.12 0.39
CA THR A 198 -19.54 1.12 -0.29
C THR A 198 -18.42 1.68 -1.17
N THR A 199 -17.19 1.75 -0.66
CA THR A 199 -16.00 2.23 -1.39
C THR A 199 -15.64 1.31 -2.56
N THR A 200 -15.71 0.00 -2.37
CA THR A 200 -15.44 -1.02 -3.40
C THR A 200 -16.48 -0.98 -4.52
N GLU A 201 -17.77 -0.91 -4.16
CA GLU A 201 -18.89 -0.83 -5.10
C GLU A 201 -18.86 0.48 -5.91
N GLN A 202 -18.37 1.56 -5.32
CA GLN A 202 -18.27 2.87 -5.96
C GLN A 202 -16.98 3.08 -6.76
N GLN A 203 -16.08 2.09 -6.79
CA GLN A 203 -14.84 2.10 -7.58
C GLN A 203 -13.97 3.34 -7.35
N THR A 204 -14.01 3.89 -6.14
CA THR A 204 -13.45 5.20 -5.80
C THR A 204 -11.93 5.28 -6.03
N PHE A 205 -11.20 4.19 -5.81
CA PHE A 205 -9.73 4.15 -5.90
C PHE A 205 -9.25 3.44 -7.16
N GLN A 206 -8.26 4.03 -7.82
CA GLN A 206 -7.63 3.48 -9.03
C GLN A 206 -6.21 3.01 -8.79
N GLY A 207 -5.59 3.40 -7.69
CA GLY A 207 -4.31 2.89 -7.24
C GLY A 207 -4.19 2.90 -5.72
N PHE A 208 -3.12 2.27 -5.26
CA PHE A 208 -2.69 2.22 -3.88
C PHE A 208 -1.17 2.24 -3.82
N ALA A 209 -0.60 3.23 -3.15
CA ALA A 209 0.81 3.30 -2.84
C ALA A 209 1.14 2.66 -1.49
N PHE A 210 2.30 2.01 -1.41
CA PHE A 210 2.90 1.42 -0.22
C PHE A 210 4.32 1.99 -0.04
N PRO A 211 4.46 3.23 0.48
CA PRO A 211 5.74 3.94 0.47
C PRO A 211 6.88 3.19 1.19
N LYS A 212 6.59 2.55 2.32
CA LYS A 212 7.56 1.73 3.06
C LYS A 212 8.05 0.48 2.33
N ARG A 213 7.42 0.13 1.21
CA ARG A 213 7.80 -0.98 0.32
C ARG A 213 8.33 -0.48 -1.02
N GLY A 214 8.34 0.84 -1.27
CA GLY A 214 8.66 1.42 -2.57
C GLY A 214 7.76 0.90 -3.69
N LEU A 215 6.50 0.56 -3.39
CA LEU A 215 5.63 -0.21 -4.28
C LEU A 215 4.28 0.49 -4.46
N PHE A 216 3.71 0.48 -5.66
CA PHE A 216 2.29 0.82 -5.85
C PHE A 216 1.57 -0.17 -6.77
N LEU A 217 0.26 -0.24 -6.62
CA LEU A 217 -0.64 -0.98 -7.52
C LEU A 217 -1.54 0.01 -8.23
N GLY A 218 -1.77 -0.15 -9.53
CA GLY A 218 -2.58 0.77 -10.33
C GLY A 218 -3.51 0.07 -11.31
N LEU A 219 -4.64 0.69 -11.62
CA LEU A 219 -5.58 0.25 -12.64
C LEU A 219 -5.37 1.04 -13.94
N GLY A 220 -4.92 0.31 -14.96
CA GLY A 220 -4.77 0.81 -16.32
C GLY A 220 -3.46 1.57 -16.54
N MET A 221 -2.95 1.50 -17.77
CA MET A 221 -1.78 2.26 -18.20
C MET A 221 -2.17 3.74 -18.42
N ASP A 222 -2.33 4.46 -17.32
CA ASP A 222 -2.70 5.87 -17.24
C ASP A 222 -1.55 6.71 -16.67
N ARG A 223 -1.18 7.78 -17.39
CA ARG A 223 -0.06 8.65 -17.03
C ARG A 223 -0.31 9.36 -15.70
N GLY A 224 -1.52 9.86 -15.48
CA GLY A 224 -1.86 10.66 -14.29
C GLY A 224 -1.75 9.82 -13.03
N LEU A 225 -2.39 8.65 -13.06
CA LEU A 225 -2.32 7.67 -11.98
C LEU A 225 -0.88 7.27 -11.65
N ILE A 226 -0.07 6.90 -12.66
CA ILE A 226 1.31 6.45 -12.42
C ILE A 226 2.13 7.56 -11.76
N VAL A 227 1.96 8.82 -12.17
CA VAL A 227 2.66 9.96 -11.55
C VAL A 227 2.15 10.21 -10.14
N HIS A 228 0.83 10.15 -9.90
CA HIS A 228 0.21 10.30 -8.59
C HIS A 228 0.77 9.27 -7.60
N GLU A 229 0.71 7.98 -7.95
CA GLU A 229 1.18 6.91 -7.07
C GLU A 229 2.70 6.96 -6.86
N SER A 230 3.47 7.31 -7.90
CA SER A 230 4.93 7.51 -7.77
C SER A 230 5.27 8.68 -6.83
N ALA A 231 4.44 9.72 -6.81
CA ALA A 231 4.65 10.89 -5.95
C ALA A 231 4.54 10.54 -4.46
N HIS A 232 3.62 9.65 -4.06
CA HIS A 232 3.57 9.13 -2.69
C HIS A 232 4.87 8.44 -2.28
N LEU A 233 5.38 7.56 -3.16
CA LEU A 233 6.61 6.79 -2.87
C LEU A 233 7.83 7.70 -2.75
N LEU A 234 8.01 8.64 -3.70
CA LEU A 234 9.15 9.55 -3.66
C LEU A 234 9.03 10.60 -2.55
N LEU A 235 7.82 11.03 -2.18
CA LEU A 235 7.63 11.91 -1.03
C LEU A 235 8.09 11.24 0.27
N ASP A 236 7.75 9.96 0.49
CA ASP A 236 8.24 9.19 1.64
C ASP A 236 9.77 9.06 1.64
N GLN A 237 10.39 8.83 0.49
CA GLN A 237 11.86 8.83 0.38
C GLN A 237 12.46 10.18 0.76
N ALA A 238 11.88 11.29 0.30
CA ALA A 238 12.37 12.63 0.59
C ALA A 238 12.23 13.02 2.07
N MET A 239 11.19 12.53 2.74
CA MET A 239 10.99 12.73 4.18
C MET A 239 11.85 11.75 5.02
N GLY A 240 12.04 10.51 4.56
CA GLY A 240 12.85 9.51 5.25
C GLY A 240 12.25 8.98 6.56
N ASP A 241 12.96 8.06 7.21
CA ASP A 241 12.46 7.27 8.34
C ASP A 241 12.23 8.06 9.64
N SER A 242 12.73 9.29 9.74
CA SER A 242 12.57 10.13 10.94
C SER A 242 11.29 10.97 10.91
N ALA A 243 10.57 10.97 9.79
CA ALA A 243 9.35 11.73 9.63
C ALA A 243 8.23 11.22 10.54
N LEU A 244 7.47 12.16 11.10
CA LEU A 244 6.20 11.84 11.75
C LEU A 244 5.13 11.47 10.71
N PRO A 245 4.03 10.80 11.09
CA PRO A 245 2.94 10.50 10.16
C PRO A 245 2.45 11.76 9.43
N THR A 246 2.51 11.71 8.09
CA THR A 246 2.10 12.82 7.23
C THR A 246 0.57 12.93 7.19
N PRO A 247 -0.01 14.12 7.40
CA PRO A 247 -1.44 14.34 7.21
C PRO A 247 -1.87 13.99 5.80
N ALA A 248 -3.00 13.29 5.66
CA ALA A 248 -3.51 12.88 4.36
C ALA A 248 -3.70 14.04 3.37
N TRP A 249 -4.07 15.25 3.84
CA TRP A 249 -4.21 16.40 2.94
C TRP A 249 -2.90 16.82 2.26
N LEU A 250 -1.76 16.64 2.93
CA LEU A 250 -0.46 17.00 2.38
C LEU A 250 0.02 15.93 1.41
N ASP A 251 -0.09 14.67 1.80
CA ASP A 251 0.32 13.52 0.99
C ASP A 251 -0.50 13.43 -0.31
N GLU A 252 -1.82 13.39 -0.20
CA GLU A 252 -2.72 13.35 -1.37
C GLU A 252 -2.71 14.64 -2.17
N GLY A 253 -2.52 15.78 -1.50
CA GLY A 253 -2.42 17.09 -2.15
C GLY A 253 -1.17 17.20 -3.01
N PHE A 254 -0.03 16.69 -2.52
CA PHE A 254 1.22 16.64 -3.27
C PHE A 254 1.15 15.67 -4.44
N ALA A 255 0.64 14.45 -4.21
CA ALA A 255 0.47 13.47 -5.27
C ALA A 255 -0.45 14.00 -6.38
N SER A 256 -1.57 14.62 -6.00
CA SER A 256 -2.48 15.29 -6.95
C SER A 256 -1.82 16.48 -7.65
N TYR A 257 -0.98 17.25 -6.97
CA TYR A 257 -0.29 18.41 -7.59
C TYR A 257 0.64 17.95 -8.72
N MET A 258 1.24 16.79 -8.55
CA MET A 258 2.14 16.18 -9.52
C MET A 258 1.41 15.49 -10.68
N ASP A 259 0.18 15.02 -10.47
CA ASP A 259 -0.64 14.43 -11.53
C ASP A 259 -0.90 15.44 -12.68
N PRO A 260 -0.39 15.19 -13.90
CA PRO A 260 -0.56 16.09 -15.04
C PRO A 260 -2.00 16.18 -15.58
N SER A 261 -2.91 15.31 -15.12
CA SER A 261 -4.28 15.15 -15.62
C SER A 261 -5.34 15.88 -14.79
N VAL A 262 -4.97 16.42 -13.62
CA VAL A 262 -5.91 17.08 -12.71
C VAL A 262 -5.88 18.60 -12.82
N ARG A 263 -7.02 19.22 -12.51
CA ARG A 263 -7.20 20.67 -12.51
C ARG A 263 -7.19 21.21 -11.09
N ILE A 264 -6.41 22.27 -10.87
CA ILE A 264 -6.45 23.03 -9.62
C ILE A 264 -7.71 23.89 -9.57
N PHE A 265 -8.44 23.82 -8.47
CA PHE A 265 -9.62 24.63 -8.20
C PHE A 265 -9.24 25.81 -7.30
N SER A 266 -9.92 26.95 -7.46
CA SER A 266 -9.73 28.12 -6.60
C SER A 266 -10.38 27.90 -5.23
N SER A 267 -9.80 28.50 -4.19
CA SER A 267 -10.28 28.40 -2.81
C SER A 267 -11.75 28.84 -2.66
N GLY A 268 -12.16 29.92 -3.33
CA GLY A 268 -13.55 30.40 -3.31
C GLY A 268 -14.60 29.38 -3.81
N SER A 269 -14.20 28.35 -4.58
CA SER A 269 -15.11 27.28 -5.00
C SER A 269 -15.25 26.13 -3.99
N LEU A 270 -14.38 26.11 -2.97
CA LEU A 270 -14.22 25.00 -2.02
C LEU A 270 -14.41 25.42 -0.55
N ASP A 271 -14.19 26.69 -0.22
CA ASP A 271 -14.14 27.20 1.15
C ASP A 271 -15.40 26.86 1.98
N SER A 272 -16.60 27.04 1.42
CA SER A 272 -17.86 26.73 2.12
C SER A 272 -18.24 25.24 2.17
N ARG A 273 -17.47 24.36 1.52
CA ARG A 273 -17.82 22.96 1.29
C ARG A 273 -16.82 21.97 1.87
N ALA A 274 -15.61 22.42 2.21
CA ALA A 274 -14.52 21.55 2.63
C ALA A 274 -14.26 21.64 4.14
N ASN A 275 -13.80 20.53 4.72
CA ASN A 275 -13.39 20.49 6.12
C ASN A 275 -12.14 21.35 6.35
N PRO A 276 -11.91 21.88 7.56
CA PRO A 276 -10.67 22.56 7.89
C PRO A 276 -9.49 21.58 7.82
N LEU A 277 -8.29 22.08 7.51
CA LEU A 277 -7.10 21.22 7.31
C LEU A 277 -6.77 20.34 8.53
N ARG A 278 -7.00 20.84 9.75
CA ARG A 278 -6.83 20.06 10.99
C ARG A 278 -7.72 18.81 11.06
N ALA A 279 -8.86 18.81 10.37
CA ALA A 279 -9.76 17.67 10.28
C ALA A 279 -9.47 16.75 9.08
N MET A 280 -8.47 17.07 8.27
CA MET A 280 -8.10 16.35 7.04
C MET A 280 -6.82 15.50 7.21
N ASN A 281 -6.56 15.01 8.42
CA ASN A 281 -5.41 14.13 8.69
C ASN A 281 -5.59 12.72 8.13
N ILE A 282 -6.84 12.28 7.91
CA ILE A 282 -7.21 10.97 7.36
C ILE A 282 -8.27 11.20 6.30
N VAL A 283 -8.21 10.45 5.20
CA VAL A 283 -9.29 10.43 4.19
C VAL A 283 -10.51 9.74 4.80
N THR A 284 -11.58 10.49 5.06
CA THR A 284 -12.82 9.95 5.62
C THR A 284 -14.05 10.49 4.90
N GLY A 285 -15.14 9.72 4.95
CA GLY A 285 -16.46 10.14 4.50
C GLY A 285 -17.00 9.43 3.26
N THR A 286 -18.05 10.01 2.68
CA THR A 286 -18.68 9.54 1.45
C THR A 286 -17.82 9.87 0.23
N PRO A 287 -18.05 9.24 -0.93
CA PRO A 287 -17.30 9.58 -2.14
C PRO A 287 -17.37 11.05 -2.57
N HIS A 288 -18.52 11.71 -2.34
CA HIS A 288 -18.64 13.13 -2.61
C HIS A 288 -17.70 13.97 -1.73
N THR A 289 -17.64 13.65 -0.43
CA THR A 289 -16.76 14.35 0.52
C THR A 289 -15.29 14.01 0.26
N ILE A 290 -14.99 12.80 -0.24
CA ILE A 290 -13.66 12.41 -0.71
C ILE A 290 -13.24 13.28 -1.90
N GLY A 291 -14.11 13.50 -2.89
CA GLY A 291 -13.80 14.38 -4.02
C GLY A 291 -13.44 15.82 -3.60
N ILE A 292 -14.18 16.38 -2.63
CA ILE A 292 -13.89 17.71 -2.06
C ILE A 292 -12.56 17.70 -1.30
N PHE A 293 -12.27 16.62 -0.56
CA PHE A 293 -10.99 16.44 0.14
C PHE A 293 -9.83 16.56 -0.85
N TYR A 294 -9.82 15.78 -1.93
CA TYR A 294 -8.76 15.82 -2.95
C TYR A 294 -8.63 17.21 -3.58
N GLN A 295 -9.75 17.85 -3.93
CA GLN A 295 -9.75 19.18 -4.53
C GLN A 295 -9.14 20.24 -3.60
N LYS A 296 -9.48 20.22 -2.30
CA LYS A 296 -8.89 21.14 -1.32
C LYS A 296 -7.41 20.83 -1.09
N SER A 297 -7.05 19.56 -0.87
CA SER A 297 -5.67 19.11 -0.68
C SER A 297 -4.76 19.57 -1.83
N LEU A 298 -5.18 19.33 -3.08
CA LEU A 298 -4.49 19.81 -4.29
C LEU A 298 -4.35 21.33 -4.29
N SER A 299 -5.44 22.06 -4.03
CA SER A 299 -5.46 23.53 -4.07
C SER A 299 -4.54 24.14 -3.00
N VAL A 300 -4.50 23.55 -1.80
CA VAL A 300 -3.65 24.01 -0.70
C VAL A 300 -2.17 23.72 -0.96
N VAL A 301 -1.82 22.54 -1.47
CA VAL A 301 -0.43 22.23 -1.84
C VAL A 301 0.03 23.09 -3.02
N ALA A 302 -0.84 23.31 -4.01
CA ALA A 302 -0.57 24.26 -5.07
C ALA A 302 -0.29 25.66 -4.53
N PHE A 303 -1.08 26.16 -3.56
CA PHE A 303 -0.81 27.44 -2.91
C PHE A 303 0.57 27.47 -2.23
N LEU A 304 0.96 26.42 -1.51
CA LEU A 304 2.29 26.34 -0.88
C LEU A 304 3.44 26.37 -1.90
N ILE A 305 3.25 25.78 -3.09
CA ILE A 305 4.30 25.67 -4.11
C ILE A 305 4.30 26.86 -5.08
N ASP A 306 3.14 27.20 -5.65
CA ASP A 306 2.99 28.18 -6.71
C ASP A 306 3.11 29.62 -6.18
N ASP A 307 2.65 29.91 -4.95
CA ASP A 307 2.70 31.26 -4.36
C ASP A 307 3.96 31.54 -3.55
N PHE A 308 4.49 30.53 -2.85
CA PHE A 308 5.68 30.68 -2.00
C PHE A 308 6.96 30.08 -2.60
N GLY A 309 6.84 29.39 -3.74
CA GLY A 309 7.94 28.81 -4.51
C GLY A 309 8.37 27.43 -4.02
N GLU A 310 8.88 26.64 -4.95
CA GLU A 310 9.39 25.28 -4.71
C GLU A 310 10.46 25.22 -3.62
N ALA A 311 11.35 26.21 -3.53
CA ALA A 311 12.39 26.26 -2.51
C ALA A 311 11.82 26.35 -1.08
N SER A 312 10.64 26.95 -0.91
CA SER A 312 9.94 26.95 0.37
C SER A 312 9.34 25.58 0.64
N PHE A 313 8.70 24.95 -0.35
CA PHE A 313 8.17 23.59 -0.23
C PHE A 313 9.26 22.56 0.10
N GLN A 314 10.41 22.63 -0.57
CA GLN A 314 11.58 21.80 -0.29
C GLN A 314 12.08 21.94 1.15
N ARG A 315 12.19 23.18 1.65
CA ARG A 315 12.56 23.42 3.06
C ARG A 315 11.51 22.89 4.03
N PHE A 316 10.23 22.93 3.65
CA PHE A 316 9.15 22.37 4.45
C PHE A 316 9.25 20.84 4.54
N ILE A 317 9.39 20.13 3.41
CA ILE A 317 9.59 18.68 3.38
C ILE A 317 10.86 18.29 4.16
N ALA A 318 11.96 19.03 4.01
CA ALA A 318 13.19 18.78 4.76
C ALA A 318 13.04 18.96 6.29
N GLN A 319 12.14 19.83 6.77
CA GLN A 319 11.86 19.95 8.20
C GLN A 319 11.00 18.78 8.71
N LEU A 320 10.01 18.35 7.93
CA LEU A 320 9.21 17.16 8.26
C LEU A 320 10.12 15.92 8.35
N GLY A 321 11.05 15.76 7.40
CA GLY A 321 11.98 14.65 7.39
C GLY A 321 12.98 14.61 8.55
N ARG A 322 13.15 15.72 9.28
CA ARG A 322 13.93 15.79 10.53
C ARG A 322 13.08 15.54 11.78
N GLY A 323 11.86 15.05 11.62
CA GLY A 323 10.92 14.79 12.72
C GLY A 323 10.14 16.04 13.18
N GLY A 324 10.13 17.11 12.38
CA GLY A 324 9.34 18.31 12.65
C GLY A 324 7.84 18.03 12.53
N THR A 325 7.02 18.62 13.42
CA THR A 325 5.57 18.59 13.24
C THR A 325 5.17 19.50 12.07
N VAL A 326 3.98 19.27 11.50
CA VAL A 326 3.46 20.09 10.39
C VAL A 326 3.30 21.55 10.83
N ASP A 327 2.72 21.82 12.00
CA ASP A 327 2.57 23.19 12.52
C ASP A 327 3.92 23.90 12.70
N ALA A 328 4.90 23.22 13.31
CA ALA A 328 6.23 23.80 13.53
C ALA A 328 6.95 24.06 12.20
N SER A 329 6.87 23.12 11.27
CA SER A 329 7.53 23.20 9.97
C SER A 329 6.89 24.29 9.10
N LEU A 330 5.56 24.41 9.09
CA LEU A 330 4.85 25.50 8.41
C LEU A 330 5.21 26.85 9.03
N THR A 331 5.24 26.95 10.36
CA THR A 331 5.57 28.20 11.07
C THR A 331 6.99 28.65 10.74
N ASN A 332 7.94 27.72 10.74
CA ASN A 332 9.34 28.04 10.46
C ASN A 332 9.60 28.46 9.00
N VAL A 333 8.86 27.90 8.03
CA VAL A 333 9.09 28.13 6.60
C VAL A 333 8.24 29.27 6.05
N TYR A 334 6.95 29.31 6.42
CA TYR A 334 5.96 30.21 5.85
C TYR A 334 5.44 31.26 6.85
N GLY A 335 5.75 31.13 8.14
CA GLY A 335 5.34 32.09 9.18
C GLY A 335 3.90 31.92 9.67
N PHE A 336 3.29 30.76 9.44
CA PHE A 336 1.95 30.40 9.92
C PHE A 336 1.84 28.91 10.18
N ASP A 337 0.93 28.52 11.05
CA ASP A 337 0.61 27.12 11.36
C ASP A 337 -0.49 26.58 10.43
N VAL A 338 -1.05 25.40 10.71
CA VAL A 338 -2.10 24.79 9.86
C VAL A 338 -3.37 25.66 9.80
N ASP A 339 -3.78 26.29 10.90
CA ASP A 339 -4.95 27.17 10.90
C ASP A 339 -4.69 28.45 10.11
N GLY A 340 -3.49 29.01 10.24
CA GLY A 340 -3.05 30.15 9.45
C GLY A 340 -2.93 29.83 7.96
N LEU A 341 -2.50 28.62 7.59
CA LEU A 341 -2.52 28.15 6.20
C LEU A 341 -3.95 28.09 5.66
N ASP A 342 -4.87 27.48 6.41
CA ASP A 342 -6.27 27.34 5.99
C ASP A 342 -6.93 28.71 5.78
N ALA A 343 -6.74 29.64 6.72
CA ALA A 343 -7.26 31.00 6.62
C ALA A 343 -6.66 31.80 5.45
N ARG A 344 -5.36 31.66 5.18
CA ARG A 344 -4.69 32.37 4.08
C ARG A 344 -5.11 31.83 2.71
N TRP A 345 -5.19 30.51 2.59
CA TRP A 345 -5.70 29.85 1.38
C TRP A 345 -7.15 30.26 1.10
N ALA A 346 -8.01 30.27 2.13
CA ALA A 346 -9.41 30.69 2.00
C ALA A 346 -9.58 32.17 1.60
N ALA A 347 -8.68 33.04 2.07
CA ALA A 347 -8.69 34.47 1.74
C ALA A 347 -8.27 34.78 0.29
N GLU A 348 -7.84 33.79 -0.48
CA GLU A 348 -7.39 33.97 -1.85
C GLU A 348 -8.56 34.12 -2.84
N SER A 349 -8.98 35.35 -3.12
CA SER A 349 -10.01 35.64 -4.12
C SER A 349 -9.49 35.50 -5.56
N SER A 350 -10.03 34.53 -6.31
CA SER A 350 -10.50 34.68 -7.70
C SER A 350 -9.68 35.53 -8.71
N VAL A 351 -8.36 35.39 -8.80
CA VAL A 351 -7.61 35.87 -9.98
C VAL A 351 -7.26 34.66 -10.81
N ALA A 352 -7.83 34.58 -12.02
CA ALA A 352 -7.40 33.64 -13.04
C ALA A 352 -5.94 33.93 -13.37
N ARG A 353 -5.02 33.30 -12.64
CA ARG A 353 -3.60 33.38 -12.90
C ARG A 353 -3.25 32.32 -13.94
N THR A 354 -2.67 32.78 -15.03
CA THR A 354 -1.98 31.92 -15.99
C THR A 354 -0.97 31.08 -15.19
N PRO A 355 -0.98 29.74 -15.31
CA PRO A 355 -0.05 28.91 -14.55
C PRO A 355 1.38 29.36 -14.84
N ALA A 356 2.18 29.53 -13.79
CA ALA A 356 3.62 29.69 -13.93
C ALA A 356 4.18 28.48 -14.70
N PRO A 357 5.28 28.64 -15.46
CA PRO A 357 5.91 27.53 -16.17
C PRO A 357 6.66 26.63 -15.15
N SER A 358 5.90 25.85 -14.38
CA SER A 358 6.40 24.85 -13.42
C SER A 358 5.50 23.61 -13.29
N ALA A 359 4.29 23.63 -13.86
CA ALA A 359 3.48 22.44 -14.07
C ALA A 359 3.85 21.80 -15.42
N PRO A 360 3.81 20.46 -15.56
CA PRO A 360 3.93 19.81 -16.88
C PRO A 360 2.94 20.47 -17.84
N GLY A 361 3.20 20.37 -19.15
CA GLY A 361 2.28 20.82 -20.18
C GLY A 361 0.90 20.20 -19.94
N ARG A 362 0.07 20.88 -19.13
CA ARG A 362 -1.31 20.55 -18.84
C ARG A 362 -1.99 20.68 -20.18
N LEU A 363 -2.18 19.56 -20.85
CA LEU A 363 -3.05 19.54 -22.02
C LEU A 363 -4.37 20.15 -21.54
N ASN A 364 -4.83 21.23 -22.18
CA ASN A 364 -6.25 21.51 -22.17
C ASN A 364 -6.89 20.25 -22.75
N PRO A 365 -7.59 19.43 -21.96
CA PRO A 365 -8.16 18.22 -22.51
C PRO A 365 -9.19 18.66 -23.54
N ASP A 366 -9.19 18.03 -24.71
CA ASP A 366 -10.39 17.99 -25.55
C ASP A 366 -11.56 17.66 -24.64
N SER A 367 -12.65 18.42 -24.77
CA SER A 367 -13.88 18.36 -23.95
C SER A 367 -14.63 17.01 -24.01
N GLY A 368 -13.97 15.93 -24.46
CA GLY A 368 -14.51 14.59 -24.63
C GLY A 368 -13.72 13.46 -23.96
N ARG A 369 -12.70 13.74 -23.13
CA ARG A 369 -12.04 12.70 -22.32
C ARG A 369 -11.97 13.11 -20.83
N PRO A 370 -12.74 12.45 -19.95
CA PRO A 370 -12.82 12.81 -18.54
C PRO A 370 -11.65 12.28 -17.70
N SER A 371 -11.21 13.07 -16.69
CA SER A 371 -10.19 12.69 -15.71
C SER A 371 -10.63 11.46 -14.87
N PRO A 372 -9.74 10.51 -14.55
CA PRO A 372 -10.14 9.25 -13.92
C PRO A 372 -10.70 9.41 -12.49
N ILE A 373 -10.25 10.42 -11.75
CA ILE A 373 -10.63 10.63 -10.34
C ILE A 373 -12.05 11.22 -10.20
N LEU A 374 -12.65 11.71 -11.28
CA LEU A 374 -13.83 12.58 -11.18
C LEU A 374 -14.98 12.20 -12.12
N PHE A 375 -15.70 11.10 -11.85
CA PHE A 375 -17.14 11.02 -12.20
C PHE A 375 -17.98 10.29 -11.15
N PHE A 376 -18.78 11.07 -10.42
CA PHE A 376 -19.95 10.62 -9.67
C PHE A 376 -21.21 10.95 -10.47
N ASN A 377 -21.92 9.92 -10.94
CA ASN A 377 -23.21 10.13 -11.61
C ASN A 377 -24.34 10.20 -10.58
N SER A 378 -24.93 11.40 -10.43
CA SER A 378 -26.15 11.68 -9.66
C SER A 378 -27.40 10.89 -10.13
N TRP A 379 -27.30 10.10 -11.20
CA TRP A 379 -28.39 9.25 -11.69
C TRP A 379 -28.62 8.00 -10.83
N LEU A 380 -27.61 7.49 -10.11
CA LEU A 380 -27.77 6.30 -9.28
C LEU A 380 -28.62 6.59 -8.02
N LEU A 381 -28.51 7.80 -7.45
CA LEU A 381 -29.34 8.28 -6.35
C LEU A 381 -30.79 8.53 -6.79
N GLY A 382 -31.00 9.05 -8.01
CA GLY A 382 -32.35 9.22 -8.58
C GLY A 382 -33.06 7.88 -8.82
N GLY A 383 -32.33 6.87 -9.31
CA GLY A 383 -32.85 5.51 -9.52
C GLY A 383 -33.17 4.79 -8.21
N LEU A 384 -32.30 4.89 -7.20
CA LEU A 384 -32.52 4.29 -5.88
C LEU A 384 -33.69 4.95 -5.14
N MET A 385 -33.84 6.29 -5.23
CA MET A 385 -34.96 7.01 -4.63
C MET A 385 -36.31 6.62 -5.28
N MET A 386 -36.34 6.44 -6.60
CA MET A 386 -37.53 5.93 -7.32
C MET A 386 -37.88 4.50 -6.91
N LEU A 387 -36.90 3.63 -6.71
CA LEU A 387 -37.12 2.25 -6.25
C LEU A 387 -37.65 2.19 -4.81
N VAL A 388 -37.09 3.00 -3.90
CA VAL A 388 -37.55 3.07 -2.51
C VAL A 388 -38.96 3.66 -2.45
N LEU A 389 -39.26 4.71 -3.20
CA LEU A 389 -40.61 5.28 -3.28
C LEU A 389 -41.61 4.27 -3.87
N GLY A 390 -41.20 3.50 -4.88
CA GLY A 390 -42.01 2.41 -5.43
C GLY A 390 -42.29 1.31 -4.42
N ALA A 391 -41.27 0.86 -3.67
CA ALA A 391 -41.42 -0.17 -2.64
C ALA A 391 -42.30 0.28 -1.46
N VAL A 392 -42.14 1.53 -1.01
CA VAL A 392 -42.98 2.14 0.05
C VAL A 392 -44.42 2.30 -0.43
N PHE A 393 -44.63 2.69 -1.69
CA PHE A 393 -45.98 2.78 -2.26
C PHE A 393 -46.66 1.40 -2.35
N ILE A 394 -45.93 0.37 -2.77
CA ILE A 394 -46.42 -1.02 -2.81
C ILE A 394 -46.75 -1.52 -1.39
N GLN A 395 -45.89 -1.26 -0.39
CA GLN A 395 -46.17 -1.60 1.01
C GLN A 395 -47.39 -0.85 1.57
N TYR A 396 -47.53 0.44 1.26
CA TYR A 396 -48.68 1.25 1.67
C TYR A 396 -49.99 0.71 1.09
N VAL A 397 -50.00 0.35 -0.20
CA VAL A 397 -51.17 -0.27 -0.86
C VAL A 397 -51.46 -1.66 -0.27
N ALA A 398 -50.43 -2.48 -0.04
CA ALA A 398 -50.59 -3.81 0.56
C ALA A 398 -51.12 -3.75 2.00
N ALA A 399 -50.66 -2.79 2.81
CA ALA A 399 -51.13 -2.60 4.19
C ALA A 399 -52.59 -2.13 4.24
N LYS A 400 -53.07 -1.40 3.23
CA LYS A 400 -54.45 -0.91 3.15
C LYS A 400 -55.45 -1.96 2.64
N ILE A 401 -54.95 -3.04 2.03
CA ILE A 401 -55.76 -4.12 1.46
C ILE A 401 -55.81 -5.35 2.40
N ARG A 402 -54.89 -5.49 3.37
CA ARG A 402 -54.92 -6.59 4.34
C ARG A 402 -55.92 -6.32 5.48
N PRO A 403 -56.94 -7.17 5.70
CA PRO A 403 -57.78 -7.06 6.88
C PRO A 403 -56.99 -7.48 8.13
N ALA A 404 -57.19 -6.74 9.23
CA ALA A 404 -56.46 -6.93 10.48
C ALA A 404 -56.72 -8.31 11.09
N SER A 405 -55.65 -9.07 11.31
CA SER A 405 -55.63 -10.25 12.19
C SER A 405 -54.87 -9.88 13.47
N ASN A 406 -55.52 -10.08 14.63
CA ASN A 406 -54.98 -9.82 15.97
C ASN A 406 -53.62 -10.51 16.19
N PRO A 407 -52.64 -9.86 16.86
CA PRO A 407 -51.39 -10.50 17.22
C PRO A 407 -51.53 -11.23 18.57
N GLU A 408 -51.22 -12.52 18.59
CA GLU A 408 -50.73 -13.18 19.81
C GLU A 408 -49.23 -12.86 19.92
N GLU A 409 -48.83 -12.25 21.03
CA GLU A 409 -47.45 -11.93 21.38
C GLU A 409 -46.66 -13.22 21.67
N GLY A 410 -45.74 -13.58 20.77
CA GLY A 410 -44.67 -14.53 21.06
C GLY A 410 -43.48 -13.78 21.66
N LEU A 411 -43.13 -14.09 22.90
CA LEU A 411 -41.97 -13.56 23.60
C LEU A 411 -40.65 -13.99 22.93
N GLN A 412 -39.63 -13.13 23.01
CA GLN A 412 -38.32 -13.36 22.38
C GLN A 412 -37.42 -14.24 23.29
N PRO A 413 -36.44 -14.98 22.73
CA PRO A 413 -35.76 -16.11 23.40
C PRO A 413 -34.87 -15.79 24.61
N TRP A 414 -34.83 -14.55 25.09
CA TRP A 414 -34.02 -14.12 26.24
C TRP A 414 -34.88 -13.65 27.43
N GLU A 415 -36.20 -13.86 27.38
CA GLU A 415 -37.13 -13.51 28.47
C GLU A 415 -37.59 -14.73 29.30
N ASP A 416 -36.92 -15.89 29.16
CA ASP A 416 -37.23 -17.09 29.95
C ASP A 416 -36.21 -17.31 31.09
N PRO A 417 -36.59 -17.13 32.37
CA PRO A 417 -35.68 -17.22 33.51
C PRO A 417 -35.40 -18.66 34.00
N ASP A 418 -35.91 -19.70 33.35
CA ASP A 418 -35.81 -21.09 33.84
C ASP A 418 -34.73 -21.96 33.15
N LEU A 419 -33.75 -21.37 32.45
CA LEU A 419 -32.72 -22.12 31.69
C LEU A 419 -31.43 -22.47 32.46
N TRP A 420 -31.41 -22.29 33.78
CA TRP A 420 -30.25 -22.58 34.63
C TRP A 420 -30.68 -23.24 35.94
N ASP A 421 -31.06 -24.51 35.88
CA ASP A 421 -30.86 -25.46 36.99
C ASP A 421 -31.12 -26.87 36.45
N ASP A 422 -30.13 -27.75 36.61
CA ASP A 422 -30.26 -29.18 36.96
C ASP A 422 -28.97 -29.94 36.56
N ASP A 423 -27.97 -29.85 37.44
CA ASP A 423 -27.12 -31.00 37.76
C ASP A 423 -27.99 -31.99 38.56
N ASP A 424 -28.22 -33.20 38.06
CA ASP A 424 -28.47 -34.34 38.95
C ASP A 424 -27.84 -35.63 38.37
N PRO A 425 -26.96 -36.30 39.12
CA PRO A 425 -26.37 -37.57 38.75
C PRO A 425 -27.27 -38.71 39.24
N ASP A 426 -27.72 -39.58 38.35
CA ASP A 426 -27.83 -41.03 38.60
C ASP A 426 -28.53 -41.73 37.44
N SER A 427 -27.78 -42.56 36.71
CA SER A 427 -28.35 -43.57 35.82
C SER A 427 -27.45 -44.81 35.79
N ASN A 428 -27.86 -45.77 36.62
CA ASN A 428 -27.76 -47.22 36.46
C ASN A 428 -26.39 -47.93 36.50
N GLY A 429 -26.20 -48.76 37.54
CA GLY A 429 -25.53 -50.07 37.38
C GLY A 429 -26.46 -51.11 36.73
N PRO A 430 -26.22 -52.42 36.86
CA PRO A 430 -24.96 -53.15 37.05
C PRO A 430 -24.62 -54.02 35.82
N TYR A 431 -23.33 -54.36 35.66
CA TYR A 431 -22.71 -55.61 35.16
C TYR A 431 -21.34 -55.33 34.56
#